data_AF-A0A2A3EMF8-F1
#
_entry.id   AF-A0A2A3EMF8-F1
#
_cell.length_a   1.000
_cell.length_b   1.000
_cell.length_c   1.000
_cell.angle_alpha   90.00
_cell.angle_beta   90.00
_cell.angle_gamma   90.00
#
_symmetry.space_group_name_H-M   'P 1'
#
loop_
_entity.id
_entity.type
_entity.pdbx_description
1 polymer ?
#
loop_
_entity_poly.entity_id
_entity_poly.type
_entity_poly.pdbx_seq_one_letter_code
_entity_poly.pdbx_strand_id
1 'polypeptide(L)'
;MPKLNKLLVTSIIADIRECVHVSNEIYSWLGDIEHLSWKFPTKTAKDINAMEIVKEHEGTAGEFYILLLELAYDRIHFVLRLIVEFMDKFRLADEFFKEVSCVSRSKQISLASLLRLVWDRMKTMPDSISRHMVVFSVDCSRDECRNDIYEKTQWAVMSRLTKGIGTDIETALRIARESNLRSQAAREDHEHKIRDLRASLTMREKRTEELQADNSGLKDLLRNGRFLRLGTRCTTQIFKRLRVNEISGGIESGTELVRTSLFIEALIFTAREELEEERRGNDVLKRQNETLKETLGDIRRQMSMLAGENKILQSQAVALAESKFELEKTVIGLGKEIDDIRDARLESERNTRTLLDESRKENDCLKEEYEGKVEKLRQEVAFLSGKKREDEKDANGDSMVGTIEDAIVLKPEDDPVADMTQQLISNREKIEMLTRQNERLTKTLSRLRKYRLTNIVDNVDRRK
;
A
#
# COMPACT_ATOMS: atom_id res chain seq x y z
N MET A 1 16.77 12.64 -11.06
CA MET A 1 15.77 12.75 -9.98
C MET A 1 14.61 13.62 -10.46
N PRO A 2 13.34 13.19 -10.27
CA PRO A 2 12.19 14.01 -10.64
C PRO A 2 12.19 15.31 -9.81
N LYS A 3 12.04 16.44 -10.49
CA LYS A 3 11.97 17.76 -9.85
C LYS A 3 10.58 17.97 -9.23
N LEU A 4 10.54 18.64 -8.09
CA LEU A 4 9.30 19.04 -7.43
C LEU A 4 8.46 19.91 -8.39
N ASN A 5 7.24 19.50 -8.70
CA ASN A 5 6.25 20.35 -9.36
C ASN A 5 5.75 21.41 -8.37
N LYS A 6 6.37 22.59 -8.45
CA LYS A 6 6.13 23.73 -7.56
C LYS A 6 4.67 24.20 -7.57
N LEU A 7 3.97 24.11 -8.70
CA LEU A 7 2.58 24.54 -8.82
C LEU A 7 1.66 23.63 -8.00
N LEU A 8 1.84 22.30 -8.14
CA LEU A 8 1.07 21.32 -7.38
C LEU A 8 1.31 21.45 -5.87
N VAL A 9 2.58 21.58 -5.47
CA VAL A 9 2.95 21.78 -4.06
C VAL A 9 2.33 23.06 -3.49
N THR A 10 2.40 24.16 -4.23
CA THR A 10 1.81 25.43 -3.79
C THR A 10 0.30 25.32 -3.65
N SER A 11 -0.37 24.60 -4.57
CA SER A 11 -1.80 24.34 -4.48
C SER A 11 -2.18 23.52 -3.25
N ILE A 12 -1.47 22.41 -2.97
CA ILE A 12 -1.76 21.55 -1.81
C ILE A 12 -1.51 22.31 -0.50
N ILE A 13 -0.43 23.10 -0.42
CA ILE A 13 -0.14 23.93 0.75
C ILE A 13 -1.24 24.99 0.96
N ALA A 14 -1.73 25.62 -0.11
CA ALA A 14 -2.84 26.56 -0.03
C ALA A 14 -4.12 25.86 0.48
N ASP A 15 -4.41 24.65 -0.01
CA ASP A 15 -5.55 23.85 0.44
C ASP A 15 -5.45 23.49 1.93
N ILE A 16 -4.27 23.08 2.39
CA ILE A 16 -4.01 22.78 3.81
C ILE A 16 -4.20 24.03 4.68
N ARG A 17 -3.66 25.19 4.26
CA ARG A 17 -3.81 26.45 5.01
C ARG A 17 -5.27 26.85 5.18
N GLU A 18 -6.06 26.66 4.12
CA GLU A 18 -7.48 26.98 4.16
C GLU A 18 -8.23 26.03 5.10
N CYS A 19 -7.93 24.73 5.05
CA CYS A 19 -8.50 23.76 6.00
C CYS A 19 -8.17 24.15 7.45
N VAL A 20 -6.93 24.59 7.71
CA VAL A 20 -6.53 25.09 9.03
C VAL A 20 -7.34 26.32 9.42
N HIS A 21 -7.53 27.28 8.51
CA HIS A 21 -8.33 28.48 8.77
C HIS A 21 -9.78 28.14 9.13
N VAL A 22 -10.46 27.34 8.30
CA VAL A 22 -11.85 26.90 8.54
C VAL A 22 -11.95 26.10 9.83
N SER A 23 -11.01 25.18 10.09
CA SER A 23 -11.01 24.38 11.32
C SER A 23 -10.89 25.25 12.57
N ASN A 24 -9.99 26.24 12.58
CA ASN A 24 -9.82 27.17 13.70
C ASN A 24 -11.07 28.02 13.92
N GLU A 25 -11.74 28.42 12.84
CA GLU A 25 -12.99 29.16 12.94
C GLU A 25 -14.08 28.27 13.54
N ILE A 26 -14.31 27.06 13.05
CA ILE A 26 -15.30 26.15 13.67
C ILE A 26 -14.96 25.89 15.15
N TYR A 27 -13.68 25.72 15.46
CA TYR A 27 -13.18 25.50 16.82
C TYR A 27 -13.56 26.63 17.77
N SER A 28 -13.56 27.89 17.32
CA SER A 28 -13.96 29.02 18.16
C SER A 28 -15.44 28.97 18.58
N TRP A 29 -16.26 28.16 17.90
CA TRP A 29 -17.68 27.96 18.22
C TRP A 29 -17.91 26.69 19.06
N LEU A 30 -17.14 25.63 18.81
CA LEU A 30 -17.35 24.33 19.45
C LEU A 30 -16.60 24.15 20.76
N GLY A 31 -15.40 24.73 20.88
CA GLY A 31 -14.44 24.43 21.94
C GLY A 31 -13.50 23.28 21.58
N ASP A 32 -12.72 22.82 22.55
CA ASP A 32 -11.70 21.79 22.32
C ASP A 32 -12.33 20.43 21.97
N ILE A 33 -12.13 19.97 20.72
CA ILE A 33 -12.51 18.63 20.26
C ILE A 33 -11.25 17.77 20.11
N GLU A 34 -11.29 16.56 20.67
CA GLU A 34 -10.22 15.58 20.53
C GLU A 34 -10.07 15.14 19.07
N HIS A 35 -8.86 15.31 18.54
CA HIS A 35 -8.51 14.87 17.20
C HIS A 35 -7.35 13.88 17.27
N LEU A 36 -7.59 12.67 16.75
CA LEU A 36 -6.55 11.67 16.55
C LEU A 36 -6.02 11.86 15.12
N SER A 37 -4.88 12.54 14.97
CA SER A 37 -4.17 12.57 13.69
C SER A 37 -3.59 11.18 13.40
N TRP A 38 -3.67 10.74 12.15
CA TRP A 38 -3.10 9.47 11.72
C TRP A 38 -1.59 9.42 11.97
N LYS A 39 -0.90 10.54 11.76
CA LYS A 39 0.56 10.66 11.91
C LYS A 39 0.99 11.14 13.30
N PHE A 40 0.16 11.93 13.97
CA PHE A 40 0.42 12.48 15.30
C PHE A 40 -0.73 12.17 16.26
N PRO A 41 -0.94 10.89 16.62
CA PRO A 41 -2.09 10.46 17.42
C PRO A 41 -2.13 11.06 18.83
N THR A 42 -1.02 11.64 19.29
CA THR A 42 -0.88 12.29 20.61
C THR A 42 -0.97 13.82 20.59
N LYS A 43 -1.03 14.45 19.40
CA LYS A 43 -1.11 15.91 19.28
C LYS A 43 -2.54 16.33 18.98
N THR A 44 -3.04 17.33 19.71
CA THR A 44 -4.32 17.94 19.38
C THR A 44 -4.21 18.64 18.01
N ALA A 45 -5.30 18.74 17.27
CA ALA A 45 -5.28 19.35 15.93
C ALA A 45 -4.75 20.80 15.92
N LYS A 46 -4.81 21.48 17.06
CA LYS A 46 -4.31 22.84 17.31
C LYS A 46 -2.77 22.90 17.30
N ASP A 47 -2.11 21.81 17.64
CA ASP A 47 -0.65 21.76 17.82
C ASP A 47 0.12 21.36 16.55
N ILE A 48 -0.59 20.96 15.49
CA ILE A 48 0.04 20.49 14.25
C ILE A 48 0.27 21.68 13.30
N ASN A 49 1.41 22.34 13.43
CA ASN A 49 1.81 23.38 12.48
C ASN A 49 2.32 22.74 11.17
N ALA A 50 1.39 22.45 10.25
CA ALA A 50 1.70 21.84 8.96
C ALA A 50 2.75 22.63 8.16
N MET A 51 2.83 23.95 8.36
CA MET A 51 3.82 24.79 7.69
C MET A 51 5.23 24.66 8.25
N GLU A 52 5.40 24.36 9.54
CA GLU A 52 6.71 24.04 10.14
C GLU A 52 7.20 22.67 9.69
N ILE A 53 6.30 21.67 9.71
CA ILE A 53 6.61 20.30 9.27
C ILE A 53 7.07 20.28 7.80
N VAL A 54 6.47 21.11 6.95
CA VAL A 54 6.85 21.27 5.55
C VAL A 54 8.20 21.99 5.38
N LYS A 55 8.56 22.90 6.29
CA LYS A 55 9.85 23.63 6.23
C LYS A 55 11.03 22.80 6.70
N GLU A 56 10.82 21.88 7.65
CA GLU A 56 11.86 21.05 8.25
C GLU A 56 12.16 19.75 7.45
N HIS A 57 11.44 19.50 6.36
CA HIS A 57 11.60 18.27 5.60
C HIS A 57 12.88 18.26 4.73
N GLU A 58 13.81 17.36 5.05
CA GLU A 58 15.08 17.17 4.31
C GLU A 58 15.07 16.01 3.28
N GLY A 59 13.97 15.26 3.17
CA GLY A 59 13.86 14.10 2.28
C GLY A 59 13.71 14.44 0.78
N THR A 60 13.57 13.38 -0.01
CA THR A 60 13.39 13.42 -1.47
C THR A 60 12.07 14.07 -1.90
N ALA A 61 11.99 14.47 -3.17
CA ALA A 61 10.79 15.04 -3.77
C ALA A 61 9.53 14.16 -3.62
N GLY A 62 9.70 12.82 -3.69
CA GLY A 62 8.59 11.87 -3.53
C GLY A 62 8.10 11.80 -2.09
N GLU A 63 9.02 11.75 -1.12
CA GLU A 63 8.70 11.76 0.32
C GLU A 63 7.97 13.05 0.71
N PHE A 64 8.38 14.17 0.13
CA PHE A 64 7.73 15.46 0.35
C PHE A 64 6.28 15.49 -0.19
N TYR A 65 6.01 14.86 -1.34
CA TYR A 65 4.64 14.75 -1.87
C TYR A 65 3.75 13.88 -0.98
N ILE A 66 4.27 12.74 -0.54
CA ILE A 66 3.53 11.84 0.35
C ILE A 66 3.20 12.57 1.66
N LEU A 67 4.18 13.28 2.25
CA LEU A 67 3.96 14.08 3.45
C LEU A 67 2.85 15.12 3.26
N LEU A 68 2.85 15.85 2.13
CA LEU A 68 1.83 16.86 1.84
C LEU A 68 0.44 16.25 1.67
N LEU A 69 0.33 15.09 1.02
CA LEU A 69 -0.94 14.40 0.84
C LEU A 69 -1.49 13.84 2.16
N GLU A 70 -0.63 13.27 3.00
CA GLU A 70 -0.99 12.82 4.35
C GLU A 70 -1.51 13.98 5.20
N LEU A 71 -0.80 15.10 5.20
CA LEU A 71 -1.22 16.31 5.93
C LEU A 71 -2.53 16.88 5.40
N ALA A 72 -2.73 16.90 4.08
CA ALA A 72 -3.99 17.33 3.49
C ALA A 72 -5.14 16.42 3.92
N TYR A 73 -4.96 15.10 3.81
CA TYR A 73 -5.97 14.11 4.19
C TYR A 73 -6.39 14.24 5.66
N ASP A 74 -5.42 14.29 6.59
CA ASP A 74 -5.68 14.47 8.01
C ASP A 74 -6.48 15.75 8.29
N ARG A 75 -6.15 16.86 7.61
CA ARG A 75 -6.83 18.14 7.79
C ARG A 75 -8.25 18.15 7.23
N ILE A 76 -8.48 17.52 6.09
CA ILE A 76 -9.82 17.40 5.49
C ILE A 76 -10.72 16.58 6.41
N HIS A 77 -10.21 15.43 6.87
CA HIS A 77 -10.95 14.55 7.76
C HIS A 77 -11.32 15.27 9.07
N PHE A 78 -10.39 16.05 9.62
CA PHE A 78 -10.65 16.86 10.81
C PHE A 78 -11.74 17.91 10.58
N VAL A 79 -11.64 18.71 9.51
CA VAL A 79 -12.63 19.74 9.18
C VAL A 79 -14.02 19.14 9.01
N LEU A 80 -14.13 18.00 8.31
CA LEU A 80 -15.40 17.31 8.13
C LEU A 80 -16.00 16.87 9.47
N ARG A 81 -15.18 16.34 10.38
CA ARG A 81 -15.64 15.96 11.72
C ARG A 81 -16.11 17.17 12.53
N LEU A 82 -15.39 18.29 12.46
CA LEU A 82 -15.80 19.54 13.09
C LEU A 82 -17.11 20.08 12.52
N ILE A 83 -17.31 19.98 11.20
CA ILE A 83 -18.57 20.37 10.55
C ILE A 83 -19.73 19.51 11.06
N VAL A 84 -19.54 18.19 11.18
CA VAL A 84 -20.58 17.28 11.71
C VAL A 84 -20.90 17.60 13.16
N GLU A 85 -19.88 17.77 14.02
CA GLU A 85 -20.06 18.18 15.42
C GLU A 85 -20.77 19.53 15.53
N PHE A 86 -20.45 20.48 14.64
CA PHE A 86 -21.15 21.76 14.57
C PHE A 86 -22.63 21.59 14.22
N MET A 87 -22.94 20.76 13.23
CA MET A 87 -24.32 20.47 12.84
C MET A 87 -25.11 19.72 13.92
N ASP A 88 -24.45 18.86 14.70
CA ASP A 88 -25.08 18.16 15.81
C ASP A 88 -25.37 19.11 16.99
N LYS A 89 -24.44 20.02 17.30
CA LYS A 89 -24.60 21.00 18.40
C LYS A 89 -25.64 22.07 18.07
N PHE A 90 -25.67 22.53 16.82
CA PHE A 90 -26.63 23.51 16.33
C PHE A 90 -27.61 22.78 15.39
N ARG A 91 -28.74 22.29 15.95
CA ARG A 91 -29.82 21.50 15.31
C ARG A 91 -30.41 22.14 14.04
N LEU A 92 -29.63 22.22 12.96
CA LEU A 92 -29.93 22.99 11.74
C LEU A 92 -29.90 22.10 10.46
N ALA A 93 -29.72 20.79 10.61
CA ALA A 93 -29.46 19.88 9.48
C ALA A 93 -30.68 19.67 8.56
N ASP A 94 -31.92 19.76 9.06
CA ASP A 94 -33.12 19.37 8.30
C ASP A 94 -33.55 20.39 7.22
N GLU A 95 -33.25 21.68 7.40
CA GLU A 95 -33.56 22.73 6.40
C GLU A 95 -32.46 22.86 5.34
N PHE A 96 -31.20 22.69 5.74
CA PHE A 96 -30.04 22.83 4.85
C PHE A 96 -30.11 21.90 3.63
N PHE A 97 -30.44 20.63 3.81
CA PHE A 97 -30.44 19.66 2.71
C PHE A 97 -31.67 19.73 1.80
N LYS A 98 -32.74 20.44 2.20
CA LYS A 98 -33.91 20.66 1.35
C LYS A 98 -33.70 21.75 0.29
N GLU A 99 -32.84 22.73 0.54
CA GLU A 99 -32.60 23.86 -0.38
C GLU A 99 -31.44 23.66 -1.36
N VAL A 100 -30.53 22.70 -1.15
CA VAL A 100 -29.37 22.48 -2.03
C VAL A 100 -29.74 21.64 -3.25
N SER A 101 -30.64 22.16 -4.10
CA SER A 101 -30.93 21.59 -5.43
C SER A 101 -30.15 22.28 -6.56
N CYS A 102 -29.37 23.32 -6.27
CA CYS A 102 -28.75 24.14 -7.30
C CYS A 102 -27.34 24.61 -6.92
N VAL A 103 -26.34 23.74 -7.13
CA VAL A 103 -24.96 24.18 -7.35
C VAL A 103 -24.45 23.50 -8.62
N SER A 104 -24.42 24.25 -9.71
CA SER A 104 -23.76 23.84 -10.96
C SER A 104 -22.27 23.64 -10.69
N ARG A 105 -21.84 22.37 -10.73
CA ARG A 105 -20.46 21.95 -10.49
C ARG A 105 -19.52 22.56 -11.53
N SER A 106 -18.69 23.52 -11.13
CA SER A 106 -17.47 23.84 -11.86
C SER A 106 -16.51 22.65 -11.78
N LYS A 107 -15.88 22.29 -12.91
CA LYS A 107 -14.97 21.14 -13.03
C LYS A 107 -13.60 21.35 -12.34
N GLN A 108 -13.34 22.54 -11.78
CA GLN A 108 -12.05 22.92 -11.21
C GLN A 108 -12.21 23.81 -9.97
N ILE A 109 -12.97 23.35 -8.97
CA ILE A 109 -13.01 23.99 -7.65
C ILE A 109 -11.95 23.30 -6.78
N SER A 110 -11.00 24.07 -6.22
CA SER A 110 -10.05 23.52 -5.26
C SER A 110 -10.78 23.10 -3.98
N LEU A 111 -10.21 22.15 -3.24
CA LEU A 111 -10.84 21.65 -2.03
C LEU A 111 -11.01 22.73 -0.97
N ALA A 112 -10.02 23.63 -0.84
CA ALA A 112 -10.13 24.87 -0.07
C ALA A 112 -11.40 25.65 -0.40
N SER A 113 -11.61 25.90 -1.69
CA SER A 113 -12.73 26.70 -2.17
C SER A 113 -14.06 26.04 -1.86
N LEU A 114 -14.15 24.71 -1.96
CA LEU A 114 -15.35 23.96 -1.63
C LEU A 114 -15.64 24.00 -0.12
N LEU A 115 -14.63 23.75 0.72
CA LEU A 115 -14.79 23.78 2.17
C LEU A 115 -15.17 25.16 2.67
N ARG A 116 -14.52 26.21 2.13
CA ARG A 116 -14.83 27.61 2.45
C ARG A 116 -16.25 27.98 2.02
N LEU A 117 -16.69 27.57 0.82
CA LEU A 117 -18.07 27.79 0.36
C LEU A 117 -19.12 27.10 1.25
N VAL A 118 -18.86 25.86 1.66
CA VAL A 118 -19.76 25.13 2.57
C VAL A 118 -19.81 25.82 3.92
N TRP A 119 -18.65 26.18 4.47
CA TRP A 119 -18.55 26.84 5.76
C TRP A 119 -19.16 28.25 5.77
N ASP A 120 -18.87 29.08 4.77
CA ASP A 120 -19.44 30.43 4.64
C ASP A 120 -20.98 30.36 4.58
N ARG A 121 -21.55 29.37 3.87
CA ARG A 121 -23.00 29.14 3.89
C ARG A 121 -23.51 28.69 5.25
N MET A 122 -22.81 27.79 5.91
CA MET A 122 -23.18 27.33 7.26
C MET A 122 -23.12 28.47 8.29
N LYS A 123 -22.16 29.38 8.16
CA LYS A 123 -21.98 30.54 9.03
C LYS A 123 -23.11 31.55 8.91
N THR A 124 -23.71 31.70 7.72
CA THR A 124 -24.85 32.61 7.50
C THR A 124 -26.21 32.05 7.94
N MET A 125 -26.28 30.75 8.28
CA MET A 125 -27.54 30.06 8.59
C MET A 125 -28.16 30.39 9.96
N PRO A 126 -27.39 30.59 11.06
CA PRO A 126 -27.95 30.97 12.35
C PRO A 126 -28.77 32.27 12.30
N ASP A 127 -28.34 33.24 11.48
CA ASP A 127 -28.98 34.55 11.32
C ASP A 127 -30.27 34.49 10.47
N SER A 128 -30.40 33.52 9.57
CA SER A 128 -31.60 33.30 8.76
C SER A 128 -32.65 32.46 9.49
N ILE A 129 -32.23 31.48 10.30
CA ILE A 129 -33.13 30.54 11.00
C ILE A 129 -33.70 31.16 12.28
N SER A 130 -32.98 32.08 12.93
CA SER A 130 -33.52 32.88 14.04
C SER A 130 -34.77 33.69 13.63
N ARG A 131 -34.98 33.94 12.32
CA ARG A 131 -36.20 34.60 11.81
C ARG A 131 -37.36 33.66 11.48
N HIS A 132 -37.16 32.34 11.47
CA HIS A 132 -38.15 31.37 10.96
C HIS A 132 -38.56 30.25 11.94
N MET A 133 -37.98 30.13 13.13
CA MET A 133 -38.42 29.15 14.12
C MET A 133 -39.69 29.57 14.88
N VAL A 134 -40.84 29.46 14.22
CA VAL A 134 -42.13 29.12 14.86
C VAL A 134 -42.69 27.91 14.10
N VAL A 135 -42.83 26.79 14.82
CA VAL A 135 -43.48 25.52 14.45
C VAL A 135 -42.71 24.57 13.52
N PHE A 136 -42.27 23.42 14.04
CA PHE A 136 -42.86 22.09 13.75
C PHE A 136 -41.99 20.94 14.31
N SER A 137 -42.67 19.97 14.92
CA SER A 137 -42.14 18.72 15.46
C SER A 137 -42.52 17.56 14.54
N VAL A 138 -41.53 16.81 14.03
CA VAL A 138 -41.72 15.51 13.37
C VAL A 138 -40.48 14.64 13.63
N ASP A 139 -40.61 13.62 14.47
CA ASP A 139 -39.49 12.78 14.96
C ASP A 139 -39.51 11.32 14.46
N CYS A 140 -40.24 10.97 13.39
CA CYS A 140 -40.36 9.55 12.97
C CYS A 140 -39.78 9.21 11.58
N SER A 141 -39.48 10.17 10.70
CA SER A 141 -38.85 9.91 9.38
C SER A 141 -37.33 10.18 9.34
N ARG A 142 -36.74 10.41 10.51
CA ARG A 142 -35.44 11.09 10.71
C ARG A 142 -34.24 10.15 10.61
N ASP A 143 -34.35 8.92 11.09
CA ASP A 143 -33.20 7.99 11.16
C ASP A 143 -32.94 7.22 9.85
N GLU A 144 -33.98 6.92 9.07
CA GLU A 144 -33.83 6.23 7.77
C GLU A 144 -33.18 7.13 6.70
N CYS A 145 -33.56 8.40 6.64
CA CYS A 145 -32.97 9.36 5.70
C CYS A 145 -31.52 9.73 6.08
N ARG A 146 -31.22 9.80 7.37
CA ARG A 146 -29.88 10.09 7.92
C ARG A 146 -28.88 8.99 7.59
N ASN A 147 -29.28 7.72 7.70
CA ASN A 147 -28.43 6.59 7.29
C ASN A 147 -28.24 6.55 5.77
N ASP A 148 -29.27 6.82 4.98
CA ASP A 148 -29.21 6.74 3.52
C ASP A 148 -28.33 7.83 2.89
N ILE A 149 -28.35 9.07 3.41
CA ILE A 149 -27.46 10.15 2.93
C ILE A 149 -26.01 9.90 3.37
N TYR A 150 -25.79 9.51 4.63
CA TYR A 150 -24.45 9.25 5.14
C TYR A 150 -23.78 8.11 4.38
N GLU A 151 -24.50 7.00 4.15
CA GLU A 151 -24.02 5.90 3.34
C GLU A 151 -23.80 6.34 1.89
N LYS A 152 -24.76 6.97 1.21
CA LYS A 152 -24.60 7.37 -0.20
C LYS A 152 -23.43 8.34 -0.43
N THR A 153 -23.19 9.25 0.51
CA THR A 153 -22.13 10.26 0.37
C THR A 153 -20.76 9.67 0.68
N GLN A 154 -20.63 8.85 1.74
CA GLN A 154 -19.40 8.08 1.98
C GLN A 154 -19.11 7.13 0.83
N TRP A 155 -20.12 6.40 0.33
CA TRP A 155 -19.93 5.46 -0.77
C TRP A 155 -19.50 6.18 -2.06
N ALA A 156 -20.09 7.34 -2.36
CA ALA A 156 -19.71 8.12 -3.54
C ALA A 156 -18.26 8.66 -3.44
N VAL A 157 -17.85 9.13 -2.26
CA VAL A 157 -16.48 9.62 -2.02
C VAL A 157 -15.49 8.47 -2.05
N MET A 158 -15.76 7.38 -1.33
CA MET A 158 -14.90 6.19 -1.30
C MET A 158 -14.81 5.53 -2.67
N SER A 159 -15.91 5.44 -3.43
CA SER A 159 -15.90 4.90 -4.79
C SER A 159 -15.04 5.73 -5.74
N ARG A 160 -15.10 7.07 -5.66
CA ARG A 160 -14.24 7.95 -6.46
C ARG A 160 -12.77 7.86 -6.04
N LEU A 161 -12.51 7.79 -4.73
CA LEU A 161 -11.16 7.63 -4.20
C LEU A 161 -10.56 6.29 -4.64
N THR A 162 -11.28 5.19 -4.48
CA THR A 162 -10.86 3.85 -4.91
C THR A 162 -10.64 3.79 -6.42
N LYS A 163 -11.49 4.46 -7.21
CA LYS A 163 -11.30 4.56 -8.67
C LYS A 163 -10.05 5.39 -9.02
N GLY A 164 -9.80 6.49 -8.33
CA GLY A 164 -8.58 7.30 -8.49
C GLY A 164 -7.32 6.49 -8.17
N ILE A 165 -7.30 5.85 -6.99
CA ILE A 165 -6.23 4.95 -6.54
C ILE A 165 -6.00 3.82 -7.54
N GLY A 166 -7.07 3.20 -8.05
CA GLY A 166 -6.97 2.15 -9.08
C GLY A 166 -6.30 2.65 -10.35
N THR A 167 -6.68 3.85 -10.82
CA THR A 167 -6.09 4.48 -12.02
C THR A 167 -4.61 4.81 -11.81
N ASP A 168 -4.25 5.28 -10.62
CA ASP A 168 -2.87 5.62 -10.27
C ASP A 168 -1.99 4.36 -10.13
N ILE A 169 -2.50 3.30 -9.51
CA ILE A 169 -1.82 1.99 -9.45
C ILE A 169 -1.60 1.44 -10.85
N GLU A 170 -2.63 1.49 -11.70
CA GLU A 170 -2.54 0.99 -13.07
C GLU A 170 -1.53 1.79 -13.89
N THR A 171 -1.47 3.11 -13.70
CA THR A 171 -0.49 3.99 -14.31
C THR A 171 0.93 3.68 -13.81
N ALA A 172 1.11 3.49 -12.50
CA ALA A 172 2.39 3.12 -11.90
C ALA A 172 2.89 1.75 -12.39
N LEU A 173 2.00 0.76 -12.45
CA LEU A 173 2.30 -0.58 -12.98
C LEU A 173 2.69 -0.52 -14.46
N ARG A 174 2.02 0.32 -15.26
CA ARG A 174 2.38 0.54 -16.66
C ARG A 174 3.78 1.15 -16.79
N ILE A 175 4.10 2.18 -16.01
CA ILE A 175 5.43 2.80 -16.00
C ILE A 175 6.50 1.79 -15.55
N ALA A 176 6.21 0.99 -14.52
CA ALA A 176 7.12 -0.04 -14.03
C ALA A 176 7.39 -1.12 -15.11
N ARG A 177 6.34 -1.60 -15.80
CA ARG A 177 6.49 -2.54 -16.93
C ARG A 177 7.35 -1.95 -18.05
N GLU A 178 7.11 -0.70 -18.42
CA GLU A 178 7.88 -0.03 -19.48
C GLU A 178 9.34 0.15 -19.07
N SER A 179 9.61 0.52 -17.81
CA SER A 179 10.96 0.60 -17.25
C SER A 179 11.66 -0.76 -17.25
N ASN A 180 10.95 -1.83 -16.93
CA ASN A 180 11.51 -3.18 -16.88
C ASN A 180 11.85 -3.68 -18.30
N LEU A 181 10.97 -3.42 -19.27
CA LEU A 181 11.25 -3.70 -20.69
C LEU A 181 12.47 -2.94 -21.21
N ARG A 182 12.60 -1.65 -20.89
CA ARG A 182 13.81 -0.87 -21.25
C ARG A 182 15.07 -1.42 -20.59
N SER A 183 14.98 -1.83 -19.32
CA SER A 183 16.11 -2.43 -18.59
C SER A 183 16.51 -3.78 -19.18
N GLN A 184 15.53 -4.58 -19.60
CA GLN A 184 15.78 -5.86 -20.26
C GLN A 184 16.43 -5.67 -21.63
N ALA A 185 15.92 -4.75 -22.45
CA ALA A 185 16.54 -4.40 -23.74
C ALA A 185 17.99 -3.91 -23.57
N ALA A 186 18.27 -3.10 -22.54
CA ALA A 186 19.64 -2.67 -22.23
C ALA A 186 20.55 -3.83 -21.81
N ARG A 187 20.02 -4.81 -21.04
CA ARG A 187 20.77 -6.03 -20.68
C ARG A 187 21.09 -6.88 -21.90
N GLU A 188 20.13 -7.08 -22.81
CA GLU A 188 20.34 -7.83 -24.04
C GLU A 188 21.38 -7.17 -24.95
N ASP A 189 21.37 -5.84 -25.08
CA ASP A 189 22.40 -5.08 -25.81
C ASP A 189 23.79 -5.23 -25.16
N HIS A 190 23.86 -5.17 -23.83
CA HIS A 190 25.11 -5.42 -23.11
C HIS A 190 25.62 -6.85 -23.30
N GLU A 191 24.75 -7.85 -23.27
CA GLU A 191 25.12 -9.25 -23.53
C GLU A 191 25.59 -9.47 -24.97
N HIS A 192 25.00 -8.77 -25.94
CA HIS A 192 25.50 -8.77 -27.31
C HIS A 192 26.89 -8.17 -27.42
N LYS A 193 27.12 -7.00 -26.81
CA LYS A 193 28.46 -6.38 -26.77
C LYS A 193 29.49 -7.27 -26.08
N ILE A 194 29.14 -7.96 -25.00
CA ILE A 194 30.03 -8.91 -24.31
C ILE A 194 30.36 -10.08 -25.24
N ARG A 195 29.38 -10.62 -25.98
CA ARG A 195 29.63 -11.68 -26.96
C ARG A 195 30.57 -11.23 -28.08
N ASP A 196 30.37 -10.04 -28.62
CA ASP A 196 31.22 -9.49 -29.68
C ASP A 196 32.65 -9.23 -29.20
N LEU A 197 32.79 -8.72 -27.97
CA LEU A 197 34.11 -8.53 -27.34
C LEU A 197 34.81 -9.87 -27.11
N ARG A 198 34.10 -10.90 -26.65
CA ARG A 198 34.66 -12.25 -26.49
C ARG A 198 35.12 -12.83 -27.82
N ALA A 199 34.32 -12.71 -28.88
CA ALA A 199 34.69 -13.17 -30.22
C ALA A 199 35.91 -12.40 -30.79
N SER A 200 35.98 -11.09 -30.52
CA SER A 200 37.13 -10.28 -30.91
C SER A 200 38.41 -10.67 -30.15
N LEU A 201 38.25 -11.03 -28.87
CA LEU A 201 39.35 -11.45 -28.01
C LEU A 201 39.90 -12.81 -28.44
N THR A 202 39.04 -13.79 -28.71
CA THR A 202 39.48 -15.11 -29.22
C THR A 202 40.17 -15.01 -30.58
N MET A 203 39.70 -14.14 -31.48
CA MET A 203 40.39 -13.86 -32.74
C MET A 203 41.78 -13.25 -32.54
N ARG A 204 41.93 -12.36 -31.54
CA ARG A 204 43.25 -11.80 -31.18
C ARG A 204 44.16 -12.87 -30.57
N GLU A 205 43.64 -13.71 -29.67
CA GLU A 205 44.38 -14.82 -29.08
C GLU A 205 44.92 -15.76 -30.18
N LYS A 206 44.06 -16.19 -31.11
CA LYS A 206 44.47 -17.02 -32.24
C LYS A 206 45.56 -16.35 -33.08
N ARG A 207 45.42 -15.05 -33.37
CA ARG A 207 46.46 -14.29 -34.09
C ARG A 207 47.77 -14.22 -33.31
N THR A 208 47.73 -14.09 -31.99
CA THR A 208 48.94 -14.10 -31.16
C THR A 208 49.59 -15.48 -31.11
N GLU A 209 48.81 -16.56 -31.09
CA GLU A 209 49.31 -17.93 -31.19
C GLU A 209 50.00 -18.19 -32.55
N GLU A 210 49.39 -17.75 -33.65
CA GLU A 210 49.98 -17.82 -35.00
C GLU A 210 51.31 -17.05 -35.05
N LEU A 211 51.34 -15.81 -34.56
CA LEU A 211 52.56 -15.01 -34.49
C LEU A 211 53.63 -15.63 -33.57
N GLN A 212 53.21 -16.30 -32.50
CA GLN A 212 54.13 -17.00 -31.60
C GLN A 212 54.72 -18.24 -32.26
N ALA A 213 53.91 -18.99 -33.03
CA ALA A 213 54.37 -20.11 -33.84
C ALA A 213 55.38 -19.64 -34.90
N ASP A 214 55.08 -18.57 -35.64
CA ASP A 214 55.99 -17.96 -36.61
C ASP A 214 57.30 -17.50 -35.95
N ASN A 215 57.22 -16.83 -34.81
CA ASN A 215 58.41 -16.42 -34.05
C ASN A 215 59.25 -17.62 -33.57
N SER A 216 58.61 -18.73 -33.20
CA SER A 216 59.33 -19.95 -32.84
C SER A 216 60.03 -20.56 -34.06
N GLY A 217 59.36 -20.61 -35.22
CA GLY A 217 59.96 -21.06 -36.48
C GLY A 217 61.12 -20.17 -36.92
N LEU A 218 60.99 -18.85 -36.81
CA LEU A 218 62.07 -17.90 -37.08
C LEU A 218 63.24 -18.07 -36.11
N LYS A 219 62.98 -18.34 -34.83
CA LYS A 219 64.04 -18.65 -33.85
C LYS A 219 64.80 -19.92 -34.23
N ASP A 220 64.10 -20.96 -34.69
CA ASP A 220 64.74 -22.20 -35.14
C ASP A 220 65.56 -21.99 -36.42
N LEU A 221 65.03 -21.21 -37.38
CA LEU A 221 65.78 -20.81 -38.58
C LEU A 221 67.02 -19.98 -38.22
N LEU A 222 66.93 -19.06 -37.26
CA LEU A 222 68.07 -18.31 -36.75
C LEU A 222 69.07 -19.22 -36.03
N ARG A 223 68.61 -20.21 -35.27
CA ARG A 223 69.48 -21.19 -34.61
C ARG A 223 70.22 -22.06 -35.63
N ASN A 224 69.53 -22.50 -36.67
CA ASN A 224 70.11 -23.24 -37.80
C ASN A 224 71.07 -22.35 -38.62
N GLY A 225 70.72 -21.08 -38.85
CA GLY A 225 71.58 -20.09 -39.50
C GLY A 225 72.83 -19.77 -38.68
N ARG A 226 72.73 -19.71 -37.34
CA ARG A 226 73.88 -19.63 -36.44
C ARG A 226 74.73 -20.89 -36.52
N PHE A 227 74.13 -22.08 -36.60
CA PHE A 227 74.84 -23.35 -36.82
C PHE A 227 75.57 -23.37 -38.16
N LEU A 228 74.96 -22.87 -39.24
CA LEU A 228 75.59 -22.72 -40.56
C LEU A 228 76.68 -21.65 -40.56
N ARG A 229 76.52 -20.54 -39.83
CA ARG A 229 77.58 -19.54 -39.60
C ARG A 229 78.74 -20.08 -38.78
N LEU A 230 78.46 -20.88 -37.76
CA LEU A 230 79.49 -21.57 -36.96
C LEU A 230 80.19 -22.64 -37.78
N GLY A 231 79.45 -23.39 -38.60
CA GLY A 231 79.98 -24.35 -39.57
C GLY A 231 80.85 -23.70 -40.64
N THR A 232 80.43 -22.56 -41.20
CA THR A 232 81.24 -21.78 -42.15
C THR A 232 82.43 -21.09 -41.48
N ARG A 233 82.32 -20.60 -40.24
CA ARG A 233 83.49 -20.12 -39.47
C ARG A 233 84.47 -21.26 -39.17
N CYS A 234 83.97 -22.46 -38.87
CA CYS A 234 84.79 -23.64 -38.62
C CYS A 234 85.47 -24.13 -39.91
N THR A 235 84.76 -24.18 -41.05
CA THR A 235 85.36 -24.51 -42.34
C THR A 235 86.27 -23.39 -42.87
N THR A 236 86.01 -22.12 -42.58
CA THR A 236 86.90 -20.99 -42.93
C THR A 236 88.15 -20.96 -42.03
N GLN A 237 88.04 -21.36 -40.76
CA GLN A 237 89.21 -21.58 -39.89
C GLN A 237 90.01 -22.83 -40.29
N ILE A 238 89.34 -23.90 -40.73
CA ILE A 238 89.99 -25.09 -41.29
C ILE A 238 90.63 -24.77 -42.66
N PHE A 239 90.00 -23.96 -43.52
CA PHE A 239 90.60 -23.47 -44.76
C PHE A 239 91.76 -22.51 -44.52
N LYS A 240 91.70 -21.65 -43.48
CA LYS A 240 92.84 -20.82 -43.07
C LYS A 240 93.98 -21.66 -42.47
N ARG A 241 93.70 -22.78 -41.80
CA ARG A 241 94.74 -23.74 -41.37
C ARG A 241 95.32 -24.55 -42.53
N LEU A 242 94.50 -24.94 -43.51
CA LEU A 242 94.96 -25.69 -44.69
C LEU A 242 95.72 -24.81 -45.70
N ARG A 243 95.49 -23.49 -45.72
CA ARG A 243 96.27 -22.54 -46.53
C ARG A 243 97.57 -22.05 -45.86
N VAL A 244 97.81 -22.40 -44.59
CA VAL A 244 99.06 -22.06 -43.86
C VAL A 244 100.03 -23.25 -43.81
N ASN A 245 99.61 -24.45 -44.28
CA ASN A 245 100.50 -25.62 -44.35
C ASN A 245 101.19 -25.80 -45.72
N GLU A 246 100.99 -24.89 -46.66
CA GLU A 246 101.82 -24.78 -47.86
C GLU A 246 102.32 -23.35 -47.97
N ILE A 247 103.49 -23.11 -47.38
CA ILE A 247 104.58 -22.25 -47.85
C ILE A 247 105.57 -22.17 -46.68
N SER A 248 106.57 -23.04 -46.79
CA SER A 248 107.99 -22.78 -46.53
C SER A 248 108.40 -21.85 -45.38
N GLY A 249 109.32 -22.39 -44.57
CA GLY A 249 110.54 -21.65 -44.25
C GLY A 249 110.50 -20.95 -42.90
N GLY A 250 111.38 -21.42 -42.00
CA GLY A 250 111.69 -20.71 -40.78
C GLY A 250 112.13 -19.26 -41.05
N ILE A 251 111.94 -18.43 -40.03
CA ILE A 251 112.12 -16.98 -39.95
C ILE A 251 110.81 -16.19 -40.21
N GLU A 252 109.76 -16.39 -39.39
CA GLU A 252 108.68 -15.41 -39.17
C GLU A 252 107.86 -15.67 -37.86
N SER A 253 108.45 -16.36 -36.88
CA SER A 253 107.71 -16.90 -35.71
C SER A 253 107.29 -15.87 -34.66
N GLY A 254 107.82 -14.64 -34.68
CA GLY A 254 107.48 -13.60 -33.70
C GLY A 254 106.25 -12.75 -34.08
N THR A 255 106.10 -12.38 -35.35
CA THR A 255 105.03 -11.49 -35.82
C THR A 255 103.69 -12.21 -35.95
N GLU A 256 103.67 -13.50 -36.29
CA GLU A 256 102.48 -14.34 -36.26
C GLU A 256 101.98 -14.63 -34.84
N LEU A 257 102.89 -14.83 -33.87
CA LEU A 257 102.55 -15.00 -32.46
C LEU A 257 101.93 -13.73 -31.87
N VAL A 258 102.45 -12.56 -32.24
CA VAL A 258 101.87 -11.27 -31.82
C VAL A 258 100.50 -11.03 -32.46
N ARG A 259 100.31 -11.35 -33.76
CA ARG A 259 99.00 -11.25 -34.40
C ARG A 259 97.96 -12.19 -33.78
N THR A 260 98.34 -13.42 -33.47
CA THR A 260 97.45 -14.38 -32.82
C THR A 260 97.15 -13.97 -31.38
N SER A 261 98.12 -13.43 -30.65
CA SER A 261 97.92 -12.85 -29.31
C SER A 261 96.93 -11.68 -29.32
N LEU A 262 97.11 -10.70 -30.21
CA LEU A 262 96.19 -9.56 -30.36
C LEU A 262 94.78 -10.00 -30.80
N PHE A 263 94.67 -11.02 -31.64
CA PHE A 263 93.37 -11.58 -32.02
C PHE A 263 92.68 -12.29 -30.85
N ILE A 264 93.43 -13.01 -30.02
CA ILE A 264 92.91 -13.63 -28.80
C ILE A 264 92.47 -12.57 -27.79
N GLU A 265 93.24 -11.50 -27.60
CA GLU A 265 92.85 -10.39 -26.72
C GLU A 265 91.57 -9.69 -27.20
N ALA A 266 91.42 -9.45 -28.50
CA ALA A 266 90.20 -8.90 -29.07
C ALA A 266 89.00 -9.83 -28.84
N LEU A 267 89.18 -11.15 -28.99
CA LEU A 267 88.13 -12.14 -28.72
C LEU A 267 87.75 -12.18 -27.23
N ILE A 268 88.74 -12.14 -26.33
CA ILE A 268 88.52 -12.09 -24.87
C ILE A 268 87.77 -10.81 -24.51
N PHE A 269 88.11 -9.67 -25.13
CA PHE A 269 87.43 -8.40 -24.91
C PHE A 269 85.95 -8.48 -25.31
N THR A 270 85.65 -8.96 -26.53
CA THR A 270 84.25 -9.14 -26.96
C THR A 270 83.49 -10.14 -26.09
N ALA A 271 84.12 -11.24 -25.66
CA ALA A 271 83.46 -12.21 -24.78
C ALA A 271 83.17 -11.64 -23.39
N ARG A 272 84.03 -10.74 -22.88
CA ARG A 272 83.77 -10.02 -21.62
C ARG A 272 82.62 -9.03 -21.76
N GLU A 273 82.57 -8.30 -22.88
CA GLU A 273 81.48 -7.36 -23.15
C GLU A 273 80.12 -8.08 -23.26
N GLU A 274 80.06 -9.19 -23.99
CA GLU A 274 78.86 -10.04 -24.08
C GLU A 274 78.45 -10.60 -22.71
N LEU A 275 79.41 -11.04 -21.89
CA LEU A 275 79.13 -11.52 -20.52
C LEU A 275 78.55 -10.40 -19.63
N GLU A 276 79.07 -9.18 -19.73
CA GLU A 276 78.53 -8.05 -18.97
C GLU A 276 77.14 -7.61 -19.47
N GLU A 277 76.88 -7.71 -20.76
CA GLU A 277 75.55 -7.46 -21.32
C GLU A 277 74.54 -8.51 -20.86
N GLU A 278 74.90 -9.80 -20.86
CA GLU A 278 74.07 -10.87 -20.30
C GLU A 278 73.81 -10.68 -18.80
N ARG A 279 74.83 -10.27 -18.03
CA ARG A 279 74.65 -9.94 -16.60
C ARG A 279 73.63 -8.82 -16.40
N ARG A 280 73.74 -7.74 -17.18
CA ARG A 280 72.78 -6.63 -17.14
C ARG A 280 71.36 -7.10 -17.53
N GLY A 281 71.25 -7.94 -18.56
CA GLY A 281 69.98 -8.55 -18.97
C GLY A 281 69.36 -9.41 -17.86
N ASN A 282 70.17 -10.23 -17.18
CA ASN A 282 69.71 -11.07 -16.08
C ASN A 282 69.23 -10.25 -14.87
N ASP A 283 69.90 -9.14 -14.55
CA ASP A 283 69.46 -8.23 -13.48
C ASP A 283 68.10 -7.59 -13.79
N VAL A 284 67.85 -7.22 -15.05
CA VAL A 284 66.55 -6.69 -15.48
C VAL A 284 65.47 -7.77 -15.36
N LEU A 285 65.74 -8.99 -15.82
CA LEU A 285 64.80 -10.11 -15.69
C LEU A 285 64.49 -10.43 -14.22
N LYS A 286 65.49 -10.36 -13.33
CA LYS A 286 65.29 -10.59 -11.90
C LYS A 286 64.34 -9.56 -11.29
N ARG A 287 64.53 -8.27 -11.59
CA ARG A 287 63.62 -7.20 -11.14
C ARG A 287 62.20 -7.40 -11.66
N GLN A 288 62.05 -7.73 -12.95
CA GLN A 288 60.73 -8.02 -13.53
C GLN A 288 60.06 -9.20 -12.84
N ASN A 289 60.81 -10.25 -12.50
CA ASN A 289 60.27 -11.43 -11.83
C ASN A 289 59.82 -11.12 -10.39
N GLU A 290 60.55 -10.25 -9.67
CA GLU A 290 60.14 -9.75 -8.36
C GLU A 290 58.83 -8.95 -8.45
N THR A 291 58.71 -8.04 -9.42
CA THR A 291 57.46 -7.29 -9.65
C THR A 291 56.28 -8.21 -10.02
N LEU A 292 56.51 -9.21 -10.88
CA LEU A 292 55.48 -10.19 -11.23
C LEU A 292 55.04 -11.01 -10.01
N LYS A 293 55.96 -11.36 -9.12
CA LYS A 293 55.66 -12.08 -7.88
C LYS A 293 54.81 -11.24 -6.92
N GLU A 294 55.10 -9.95 -6.79
CA GLU A 294 54.30 -9.02 -5.99
C GLU A 294 52.88 -8.86 -6.54
N THR A 295 52.75 -8.58 -7.84
CA THR A 295 51.44 -8.43 -8.49
C THR A 295 50.60 -9.71 -8.42
N LEU A 296 51.21 -10.89 -8.58
CA LEU A 296 50.51 -12.17 -8.34
C LEU A 296 50.05 -12.33 -6.89
N GLY A 297 50.83 -11.85 -5.92
CA GLY A 297 50.45 -11.82 -4.52
C GLY A 297 49.24 -10.92 -4.26
N ASP A 298 49.22 -9.73 -4.85
CA ASP A 298 48.10 -8.80 -4.76
C ASP A 298 46.82 -9.38 -5.37
N ILE A 299 46.92 -9.96 -6.57
CA ILE A 299 45.79 -10.61 -7.25
C ILE A 299 45.23 -11.75 -6.41
N ARG A 300 46.08 -12.58 -5.78
CA ARG A 300 45.62 -13.65 -4.89
C ARG A 300 44.88 -13.12 -3.67
N ARG A 301 45.35 -12.03 -3.07
CA ARG A 301 44.66 -11.37 -1.94
C ARG A 301 43.29 -10.84 -2.37
N GLN A 302 43.22 -10.18 -3.53
CA GLN A 302 41.95 -9.70 -4.10
C GLN A 302 40.97 -10.85 -4.39
N MET A 303 41.44 -11.93 -5.02
CA MET A 303 40.59 -13.12 -5.26
C MET A 303 40.06 -13.72 -3.96
N SER A 304 40.88 -13.76 -2.90
CA SER A 304 40.45 -14.26 -1.59
C SER A 304 39.38 -13.37 -0.95
N MET A 305 39.50 -12.04 -1.07
CA MET A 305 38.48 -11.11 -0.58
C MET A 305 37.16 -11.28 -1.36
N LEU A 306 37.23 -11.31 -2.70
CA LEU A 306 36.06 -11.52 -3.55
C LEU A 306 35.36 -12.86 -3.28
N ALA A 307 36.12 -13.92 -2.99
CA ALA A 307 35.56 -15.21 -2.60
C ALA A 307 34.80 -15.13 -1.27
N GLY A 308 35.32 -14.37 -0.30
CA GLY A 308 34.65 -14.09 0.98
C GLY A 308 33.35 -13.30 0.79
N GLU A 309 33.40 -12.22 0.01
CA GLU A 309 32.23 -11.40 -0.32
C GLU A 309 31.15 -12.22 -1.05
N ASN A 310 31.54 -13.06 -2.01
CA ASN A 310 30.61 -13.94 -2.72
C ASN A 310 29.91 -14.92 -1.76
N LYS A 311 30.64 -15.46 -0.77
CA LYS A 311 30.05 -16.33 0.26
C LYS A 311 29.04 -15.58 1.14
N ILE A 312 29.33 -14.32 1.49
CA ILE A 312 28.39 -13.46 2.22
C ILE A 312 27.14 -13.21 1.38
N LEU A 313 27.30 -12.82 0.11
CA LEU A 313 26.17 -12.59 -0.80
C LEU A 313 25.30 -13.83 -0.99
N GLN A 314 25.91 -15.02 -1.11
CA GLN A 314 25.18 -16.28 -1.18
C GLN A 314 24.36 -16.53 0.10
N SER A 315 24.94 -16.31 1.28
CA SER A 315 24.23 -16.46 2.56
C SER A 315 23.06 -15.49 2.69
N GLN A 316 23.23 -14.24 2.25
CA GLN A 316 22.17 -13.23 2.24
C GLN A 316 21.05 -13.60 1.26
N ALA A 317 21.39 -14.13 0.09
CA ALA A 317 20.41 -14.56 -0.90
C ALA A 317 19.53 -15.70 -0.37
N VAL A 318 20.11 -16.66 0.36
CA VAL A 318 19.37 -17.75 1.02
C VAL A 318 18.43 -17.20 2.09
N ALA A 319 18.93 -16.35 3.00
CA ALA A 319 18.09 -15.76 4.06
C ALA A 319 16.93 -14.93 3.49
N LEU A 320 17.16 -14.20 2.40
CA LEU A 320 16.12 -13.42 1.73
C LEU A 320 15.08 -14.33 1.04
N ALA A 321 15.50 -15.45 0.45
CA ALA A 321 14.59 -16.43 -0.11
C ALA A 321 13.70 -17.09 0.95
N GLU A 322 14.26 -17.44 2.12
CA GLU A 322 13.51 -17.97 3.26
C GLU A 322 12.50 -16.96 3.81
N SER A 323 12.92 -15.71 4.01
CA SER A 323 12.02 -14.64 4.46
C SER A 323 10.89 -14.38 3.46
N LYS A 324 11.19 -14.39 2.16
CA LYS A 324 10.18 -14.27 1.11
C LYS A 324 9.17 -15.42 1.16
N PHE A 325 9.64 -16.65 1.34
CA PHE A 325 8.78 -17.83 1.43
C PHE A 325 7.81 -17.76 2.62
N GLU A 326 8.29 -17.36 3.80
CA GLU A 326 7.41 -17.17 4.97
C GLU A 326 6.40 -16.04 4.75
N LEU A 327 6.81 -14.94 4.11
CA LEU A 327 5.86 -13.88 3.73
C LEU A 327 4.78 -14.39 2.77
N GLU A 328 5.14 -15.15 1.73
CA GLU A 328 4.16 -15.75 0.82
C GLU A 328 3.16 -16.65 1.55
N LYS A 329 3.63 -17.44 2.53
CA LYS A 329 2.76 -18.28 3.37
C LYS A 329 1.78 -17.44 4.19
N THR A 330 2.23 -16.33 4.79
CA THR A 330 1.34 -15.42 5.54
C THR A 330 0.31 -14.74 4.64
N VAL A 331 0.71 -14.31 3.44
CA VAL A 331 -0.20 -13.70 2.45
C VAL A 331 -1.29 -14.69 2.02
N ILE A 332 -0.92 -15.95 1.76
CA ILE A 332 -1.91 -17.00 1.45
C ILE A 332 -2.85 -17.23 2.63
N GLY A 333 -2.35 -17.21 3.87
CA GLY A 333 -3.16 -17.33 5.09
C GLY A 333 -4.18 -16.21 5.22
N LEU A 334 -3.74 -14.95 5.10
CA LEU A 334 -4.60 -13.77 5.14
C LEU A 334 -5.61 -13.75 3.99
N GLY A 335 -5.22 -14.22 2.80
CA GLY A 335 -6.14 -14.35 1.67
C GLY A 335 -7.34 -15.25 1.99
N LYS A 336 -7.09 -16.40 2.62
CA LYS A 336 -8.16 -17.31 3.07
C LYS A 336 -9.04 -16.67 4.14
N GLU A 337 -8.45 -16.00 5.12
CA GLU A 337 -9.22 -15.32 6.17
C GLU A 337 -10.13 -14.21 5.60
N ILE A 338 -9.66 -13.46 4.60
CA ILE A 338 -10.47 -12.46 3.91
C ILE A 338 -11.64 -13.11 3.16
N ASP A 339 -11.41 -14.25 2.50
CA ASP A 339 -12.47 -15.00 1.81
C ASP A 339 -13.50 -15.53 2.82
N ASP A 340 -13.06 -16.12 3.94
CA ASP A 340 -13.94 -16.62 5.00
C ASP A 340 -14.80 -15.49 5.62
N ILE A 341 -14.21 -14.33 5.89
CA ILE A 341 -14.94 -13.15 6.41
C ILE A 341 -15.95 -12.64 5.39
N ARG A 342 -15.61 -12.65 4.10
CA ARG A 342 -16.50 -12.21 3.02
C ARG A 342 -17.71 -13.12 2.92
N ASP A 343 -17.51 -14.43 2.98
CA ASP A 343 -18.59 -15.40 2.92
C ASP A 343 -19.50 -15.29 4.14
N ALA A 344 -18.93 -15.15 5.34
CA ALA A 344 -19.70 -14.91 6.56
C ALA A 344 -20.54 -13.62 6.49
N ARG A 345 -19.99 -12.54 5.90
CA ARG A 345 -20.72 -11.28 5.70
C ARG A 345 -21.87 -11.45 4.72
N LEU A 346 -21.65 -12.10 3.58
CA LEU A 346 -22.70 -12.35 2.59
C LEU A 346 -23.83 -13.19 3.17
N GLU A 347 -23.51 -14.19 4.00
CA GLU A 347 -24.51 -14.98 4.68
C GLU A 347 -25.32 -14.17 5.70
N SER A 348 -24.65 -13.29 6.48
CA SER A 348 -25.36 -12.36 7.37
C SER A 348 -26.26 -11.39 6.60
N GLU A 349 -25.85 -10.94 5.41
CA GLU A 349 -26.66 -10.05 4.57
C GLU A 349 -27.90 -10.77 4.03
N ARG A 350 -27.76 -12.04 3.63
CA ARG A 350 -28.90 -12.89 3.24
C ARG A 350 -29.88 -13.06 4.40
N ASN A 351 -29.38 -13.40 5.58
CA ASN A 351 -30.21 -13.60 6.78
C ASN A 351 -30.94 -12.33 7.23
N THR A 352 -30.29 -11.17 7.12
CA THR A 352 -30.94 -9.88 7.46
C THR A 352 -32.02 -9.51 6.43
N ARG A 353 -31.79 -9.76 5.13
CA ARG A 353 -32.82 -9.57 4.10
C ARG A 353 -34.03 -10.46 4.34
N THR A 354 -33.84 -11.74 4.63
CA THR A 354 -34.96 -12.65 4.91
C THR A 354 -35.77 -12.20 6.13
N LEU A 355 -35.10 -11.79 7.21
CA LEU A 355 -35.77 -11.27 8.41
C LEU A 355 -36.55 -9.97 8.14
N LEU A 356 -36.01 -9.07 7.32
CA LEU A 356 -36.72 -7.85 6.92
C LEU A 356 -37.95 -8.15 6.07
N ASP A 357 -37.86 -9.11 5.15
CA ASP A 357 -39.00 -9.53 4.33
C ASP A 357 -40.08 -10.22 5.18
N GLU A 358 -39.70 -11.05 6.15
CA GLU A 358 -40.62 -11.64 7.13
C GLU A 358 -41.29 -10.56 7.99
N SER A 359 -40.52 -9.62 8.52
CA SER A 359 -41.03 -8.51 9.33
C SER A 359 -41.99 -7.61 8.55
N ARG A 360 -41.71 -7.36 7.26
CA ARG A 360 -42.61 -6.60 6.37
C ARG A 360 -43.94 -7.32 6.18
N LYS A 361 -43.91 -8.61 5.88
CA LYS A 361 -45.13 -9.43 5.73
C LYS A 361 -45.96 -9.44 7.01
N GLU A 362 -45.32 -9.59 8.17
CA GLU A 362 -46.02 -9.54 9.46
C GLU A 362 -46.67 -8.17 9.70
N ASN A 363 -45.97 -7.08 9.39
CA ASN A 363 -46.50 -5.72 9.53
C ASN A 363 -47.68 -5.46 8.58
N ASP A 364 -47.61 -5.95 7.34
CA ASP A 364 -48.73 -5.86 6.38
C ASP A 364 -49.97 -6.62 6.90
N CYS A 365 -49.79 -7.85 7.41
CA CYS A 365 -50.86 -8.63 8.04
C CYS A 365 -51.49 -7.89 9.24
N LEU A 366 -50.67 -7.31 10.12
CA LEU A 366 -51.15 -6.54 11.27
C LEU A 366 -51.91 -5.29 10.83
N LYS A 367 -51.41 -4.60 9.80
CA LYS A 367 -52.07 -3.42 9.25
C LYS A 367 -53.46 -3.76 8.71
N GLU A 368 -53.58 -4.84 7.93
CA GLU A 368 -54.88 -5.34 7.45
C GLU A 368 -55.83 -5.69 8.61
N GLU A 369 -55.31 -6.35 9.66
CA GLU A 369 -56.10 -6.68 10.85
C GLU A 369 -56.62 -5.43 11.57
N TYR A 370 -55.77 -4.42 11.78
CA TYR A 370 -56.14 -3.17 12.43
C TYR A 370 -57.07 -2.31 11.56
N GLU A 371 -56.87 -2.26 10.25
CA GLU A 371 -57.80 -1.59 9.33
C GLU A 371 -59.19 -2.24 9.40
N GLY A 372 -59.27 -3.57 9.44
CA GLY A 372 -60.53 -4.29 9.64
C GLY A 372 -61.19 -3.98 10.99
N LYS A 373 -60.42 -3.88 12.08
CA LYS A 373 -60.93 -3.47 13.40
C LYS A 373 -61.44 -2.03 13.40
N VAL A 374 -60.72 -1.10 12.77
CA VAL A 374 -61.13 0.30 12.64
C VAL A 374 -62.42 0.42 11.85
N GLU A 375 -62.58 -0.33 10.76
CA GLU A 375 -63.80 -0.31 9.95
C GLU A 375 -65.02 -0.84 10.72
N LYS A 376 -64.86 -1.92 11.50
CA LYS A 376 -65.91 -2.40 12.41
C LYS A 376 -66.32 -1.34 13.43
N LEU A 377 -65.35 -0.68 14.07
CA LEU A 377 -65.63 0.40 15.02
C LEU A 377 -66.34 1.59 14.36
N ARG A 378 -65.98 1.93 13.11
CA ARG A 378 -66.66 2.98 12.35
C ARG A 378 -68.12 2.63 12.07
N GLN A 379 -68.41 1.38 11.69
CA GLN A 379 -69.76 0.90 11.46
C GLN A 379 -70.60 0.93 12.75
N GLU A 380 -70.01 0.54 13.87
CA GLU A 380 -70.67 0.54 15.18
C GLU A 380 -70.96 1.96 15.68
N VAL A 381 -70.01 2.89 15.53
CA VAL A 381 -70.23 4.32 15.81
C VAL A 381 -71.34 4.89 14.93
N ALA A 382 -71.36 4.55 13.63
CA ALA A 382 -72.41 4.98 12.72
C ALA A 382 -73.78 4.45 13.15
N PHE A 383 -73.88 3.16 13.50
CA PHE A 383 -75.09 2.52 14.01
C PHE A 383 -75.61 3.20 15.29
N LEU A 384 -74.73 3.42 16.27
CA LEU A 384 -75.08 4.09 17.53
C LEU A 384 -75.50 5.56 17.31
N SER A 385 -74.86 6.26 16.37
CA SER A 385 -75.21 7.64 16.02
C SER A 385 -76.56 7.76 15.29
N GLY A 386 -76.94 6.74 14.51
CA GLY A 386 -78.25 6.66 13.86
C GLY A 386 -79.36 6.40 14.87
N LYS A 387 -79.12 5.49 15.82
CA LYS A 387 -80.08 5.14 16.87
C LYS A 387 -80.43 6.32 17.78
N LYS A 388 -79.43 7.14 18.14
CA LYS A 388 -79.67 8.41 18.89
C LYS A 388 -80.60 9.40 18.17
N ARG A 389 -80.67 9.40 16.83
CA ARG A 389 -81.55 10.30 16.08
C ARG A 389 -82.99 9.78 15.96
N GLU A 390 -83.21 8.49 16.18
CA GLU A 390 -84.54 7.90 16.28
C GLU A 390 -85.10 8.12 17.69
N ASP A 391 -84.28 7.91 18.73
CA ASP A 391 -84.69 8.14 20.13
C ASP A 391 -84.98 9.63 20.45
N GLU A 392 -84.36 10.59 19.74
CA GLU A 392 -84.65 12.03 19.88
C GLU A 392 -85.90 12.51 19.10
N LYS A 393 -86.46 11.70 18.19
CA LYS A 393 -87.69 12.06 17.45
C LYS A 393 -88.97 11.59 18.12
N ASP A 394 -88.89 10.62 19.04
CA ASP A 394 -90.07 10.07 19.73
C ASP A 394 -90.29 10.68 21.13
N ALA A 395 -89.45 11.63 21.58
CA ALA A 395 -89.55 12.28 22.89
C ALA A 395 -90.42 13.57 22.90
N ASN A 396 -91.37 13.71 21.97
CA ASN A 396 -92.33 14.82 21.97
C ASN A 396 -93.75 14.30 21.68
N GLY A 397 -94.26 13.45 22.57
CA GLY A 397 -95.60 12.87 22.48
C GLY A 397 -96.07 12.42 23.87
N ASP A 398 -97.18 12.99 24.29
CA ASP A 398 -97.80 12.96 25.61
C ASP A 398 -98.33 11.59 26.06
N SER A 399 -98.38 11.41 27.39
CA SER A 399 -99.32 10.56 28.15
C SER A 399 -99.34 9.03 27.93
N MET A 400 -99.15 8.31 29.04
CA MET A 400 -100.16 7.43 29.66
C MET A 400 -99.58 6.12 30.24
N VAL A 401 -99.87 5.95 31.52
CA VAL A 401 -99.85 4.76 32.38
C VAL A 401 -99.88 3.40 31.65
N GLY A 402 -98.96 2.51 32.03
CA GLY A 402 -99.01 1.08 31.75
C GLY A 402 -98.01 0.29 32.59
N THR A 403 -98.47 -0.26 33.71
CA THR A 403 -97.83 -1.34 34.47
C THR A 403 -97.64 -2.57 33.60
N ILE A 404 -96.40 -3.00 33.33
CA ILE A 404 -96.05 -4.39 33.02
C ILE A 404 -94.70 -4.70 33.67
N GLU A 405 -94.72 -5.67 34.57
CA GLU A 405 -93.56 -6.41 35.04
C GLU A 405 -92.90 -7.08 33.83
N ASP A 406 -91.67 -6.71 33.51
CA ASP A 406 -90.81 -7.57 32.70
C ASP A 406 -89.40 -7.53 33.26
N ALA A 407 -88.91 -8.73 33.54
CA ALA A 407 -87.63 -9.02 34.14
C ALA A 407 -86.51 -8.23 33.44
N ILE A 408 -85.73 -7.50 34.24
CA ILE A 408 -84.43 -6.98 33.82
C ILE A 408 -83.53 -8.20 33.61
N VAL A 409 -83.61 -8.79 32.42
CA VAL A 409 -82.56 -9.66 31.91
C VAL A 409 -81.41 -8.73 31.57
N LEU A 410 -80.52 -8.53 32.55
CA LEU A 410 -79.20 -7.96 32.31
C LEU A 410 -78.58 -8.75 31.16
N LYS A 411 -78.24 -8.04 30.07
CA LYS A 411 -77.40 -8.62 29.02
C LYS A 411 -76.11 -9.13 29.70
N PRO A 412 -75.55 -10.26 29.26
CA PRO A 412 -74.33 -10.82 29.87
C PRO A 412 -73.09 -9.92 29.78
N GLU A 413 -73.21 -8.76 29.14
CA GLU A 413 -72.18 -7.72 28.99
C GLU A 413 -72.21 -6.64 30.09
N ASP A 414 -73.27 -6.59 30.92
CA ASP A 414 -73.42 -5.62 32.03
C ASP A 414 -73.40 -6.29 33.42
N ASP A 415 -72.79 -7.47 33.54
CA ASP A 415 -72.43 -8.06 34.84
C ASP A 415 -71.00 -7.61 35.21
N PRO A 416 -70.83 -6.63 36.12
CA PRO A 416 -69.52 -6.12 36.51
C PRO A 416 -68.62 -7.20 37.14
N VAL A 417 -69.22 -8.30 37.63
CA VAL A 417 -68.46 -9.44 38.14
C VAL A 417 -67.92 -10.29 36.99
N ALA A 418 -68.69 -10.50 35.93
CA ALA A 418 -68.26 -11.24 34.75
C ALA A 418 -67.15 -10.51 33.99
N ASP A 419 -67.30 -9.20 33.79
CA ASP A 419 -66.30 -8.37 33.09
C ASP A 419 -64.97 -8.30 33.86
N MET A 420 -65.04 -8.12 35.19
CA MET A 420 -63.85 -8.16 36.05
C MET A 420 -63.20 -9.55 36.08
N THR A 421 -64.00 -10.62 36.02
CA THR A 421 -63.49 -12.00 35.94
C THR A 421 -62.77 -12.24 34.61
N GLN A 422 -63.32 -11.74 33.50
CA GLN A 422 -62.73 -11.86 32.17
C GLN A 422 -61.45 -11.02 32.04
N GLN A 423 -61.43 -9.83 32.66
CA GLN A 423 -60.23 -8.99 32.75
C GLN A 423 -59.14 -9.64 33.62
N LEU A 424 -59.50 -10.31 34.72
CA LEU A 424 -58.55 -11.08 35.54
C LEU A 424 -57.97 -12.28 34.78
N ILE A 425 -58.78 -12.98 33.98
CA ILE A 425 -58.31 -14.08 33.13
C ILE A 425 -57.35 -13.54 32.06
N SER A 426 -57.72 -12.47 31.36
CA SER A 426 -56.86 -11.84 30.35
C SER A 426 -55.53 -11.33 30.93
N ASN A 427 -55.58 -10.70 32.10
CA ASN A 427 -54.37 -10.26 32.81
C ASN A 427 -53.50 -11.43 33.24
N ARG A 428 -54.10 -12.54 33.69
CA ARG A 428 -53.38 -13.76 34.05
C ARG A 428 -52.66 -14.37 32.85
N GLU A 429 -53.33 -14.46 31.70
CA GLU A 429 -52.73 -14.95 30.45
C GLU A 429 -51.58 -14.05 29.98
N LYS A 430 -51.75 -12.74 30.08
CA LYS A 430 -50.71 -11.76 29.72
C LYS A 430 -49.50 -11.85 30.65
N ILE A 431 -49.71 -12.02 31.95
CA ILE A 431 -48.63 -12.25 32.93
C ILE A 431 -47.90 -13.55 32.61
N GLU A 432 -48.62 -14.62 32.28
CA GLU A 432 -48.01 -15.91 31.97
C GLU A 432 -47.17 -15.86 30.68
N MET A 433 -47.66 -15.15 29.66
CA MET A 433 -46.94 -14.91 28.41
C MET A 433 -45.66 -14.08 28.63
N LEU A 434 -45.74 -12.99 29.41
CA LEU A 434 -44.58 -12.18 29.79
C LEU A 434 -43.58 -12.98 30.64
N THR A 435 -44.06 -13.88 31.50
CA THR A 435 -43.20 -14.75 32.31
C THR A 435 -42.40 -15.71 31.43
N ARG A 436 -43.04 -16.32 30.42
CA ARG A 436 -42.37 -17.19 29.44
C ARG A 436 -41.34 -16.42 28.60
N GLN A 437 -41.64 -15.18 28.21
CA GLN A 437 -40.69 -14.32 27.49
C GLN A 437 -39.47 -13.97 28.37
N ASN A 438 -39.69 -13.59 29.63
CA ASN A 438 -38.62 -13.32 30.59
C ASN A 438 -37.75 -14.55 30.84
N GLU A 439 -38.33 -15.75 30.89
CA GLU A 439 -37.55 -16.99 31.04
C GLU A 439 -36.68 -17.27 29.81
N ARG A 440 -37.20 -17.02 28.59
CA ARG A 440 -36.41 -17.11 27.35
C ARG A 440 -35.25 -16.11 27.35
N LEU A 441 -35.52 -14.84 27.71
CA LEU A 441 -34.48 -13.81 27.80
C LEU A 441 -33.41 -14.19 28.84
N THR A 442 -33.81 -14.71 30.00
CA THR A 442 -32.91 -15.15 31.06
C THR A 442 -32.01 -16.31 30.59
N LYS A 443 -32.56 -17.27 29.84
CA LYS A 443 -31.79 -18.36 29.22
C LYS A 443 -30.80 -17.83 28.19
N THR A 444 -31.19 -16.87 27.35
CA THR A 444 -30.30 -16.24 26.36
C THR A 444 -29.16 -15.46 27.03
N LEU A 445 -29.47 -14.66 28.06
CA LEU A 445 -28.45 -13.93 28.83
C LEU A 445 -27.47 -14.88 29.53
N SER A 446 -27.96 -16.00 30.05
CA SER A 446 -27.10 -17.02 30.68
C SER A 446 -26.14 -17.65 29.67
N ARG A 447 -26.60 -17.92 28.43
CA ARG A 447 -25.76 -18.42 27.33
C ARG A 447 -24.70 -17.38 26.95
N LEU A 448 -25.07 -16.11 26.79
CA LEU A 448 -24.14 -15.02 26.48
C LEU A 448 -23.07 -14.83 27.56
N ARG A 449 -23.46 -14.92 28.85
CA ARG A 449 -22.49 -14.90 29.97
C ARG A 449 -21.53 -16.09 29.90
N LYS A 450 -22.02 -17.29 29.57
CA LYS A 450 -21.18 -18.49 29.41
C LYS A 450 -20.18 -18.32 28.26
N TYR A 451 -20.61 -17.81 27.10
CA TYR A 451 -19.73 -17.52 25.96
C TYR A 451 -18.65 -16.49 26.29
N ARG A 452 -19.01 -15.44 27.04
CA ARG A 452 -18.05 -14.43 27.49
C ARG A 452 -16.99 -15.03 28.42
N LEU A 453 -17.40 -15.91 29.34
CA LEU A 453 -16.48 -16.58 30.27
C LEU A 453 -15.56 -17.57 29.55
N THR A 454 -16.06 -18.38 28.62
CA THR A 454 -15.23 -19.31 27.83
C THR A 454 -14.23 -18.55 26.95
N ASN A 455 -14.64 -17.45 26.30
CA ASN A 455 -13.73 -16.62 25.51
C ASN A 455 -12.65 -15.94 26.36
N ILE A 456 -12.89 -15.67 27.63
CA ILE A 456 -11.88 -15.11 28.53
C ILE A 456 -10.88 -16.20 28.95
N VAL A 457 -11.36 -17.42 29.25
CA VAL A 457 -10.48 -18.56 29.59
C VAL A 457 -9.60 -18.96 28.42
N ASP A 458 -10.15 -19.07 27.21
CA ASP A 458 -9.38 -19.41 25.99
C ASP A 458 -8.33 -18.35 25.64
N ASN A 459 -8.58 -17.08 25.96
CA ASN A 459 -7.62 -15.99 25.75
C ASN A 459 -6.52 -15.92 26.83
N VAL A 460 -6.76 -16.50 28.01
CA VAL A 460 -5.75 -16.59 29.08
C VAL A 460 -4.82 -17.78 28.85
N ASP A 461 -5.34 -18.91 28.38
CA ASP A 461 -4.52 -20.09 28.08
C ASP A 461 -3.67 -19.94 26.81
N ARG A 462 -4.06 -19.08 25.86
CA ARG A 462 -3.20 -18.70 24.71
C ARG A 462 -2.08 -17.70 25.06
N ARG A 463 -2.06 -17.16 26.28
CA ARG A 463 -1.04 -16.18 26.74
C ARG A 463 -0.05 -16.77 27.75
N LYS A 464 -0.15 -18.06 28.06
CA LYS A 464 0.91 -18.84 28.73
C LYS A 464 1.61 -19.70 27.68
#